data_AF-A0A5E4I1B8-F1
#
_entry.id   AF-A0A5E4I1B8-F1
#
_cell.length_a   1.000
_cell.length_b   1.000
_cell.length_c   1.000
_cell.angle_alpha   90.00
_cell.angle_beta   90.00
_cell.angle_gamma   90.00
#
_symmetry.space_group_name_H-M   'P 1'
#
loop_
_entity.id
_entity.type
_entity.pdbx_description
1 polymer ?
#
loop_
_entity_poly.entity_id
_entity_poly.type
_entity_poly.pdbx_seq_one_letter_code
_entity_poly.pdbx_strand_id
1 'polypeptide(L)'
;MNWKLFALGMLFIAGFMVLFGCTSTTSCTSDKNCKSYQFCDVAKKQCVPREGYCTNDAACNDTLKFCDSKTSMCTFQFNKCRANPDCESWQSCQVSANTCRPKAGFCDSDSMCPSSFEVCSQSKHTCVPKPGSCYTQFDCDSWQQCNVTSRTCYPLDGKCALDIDCRGWQTCNTSSHVCALRPDFCNNDLDCSRWQVCSSELHRCITGSGFCAKEEDCSSWQLCNYTAHKCQAKRDLCNSLGDCQPWQICDPSKQRCISRPGSCSDDTECGQWQTCSKNHACETRVGFCTSNQNCKYNERCDLRQNSPTLYRCITLACTGNSDCPGSTCDIETNRCRGS
;
A
#
# COMPACT_ATOMS: atom_id res chain seq x y z
N MET A 1 -7.03 -10.02 63.37
CA MET A 1 -7.53 -8.70 63.79
C MET A 1 -8.73 -8.40 62.89
N ASN A 2 -10.00 -8.40 63.29
CA ASN A 2 -10.70 -8.49 64.57
C ASN A 2 -12.09 -9.08 64.23
N TRP A 3 -12.60 -10.12 64.90
CA TRP A 3 -13.08 -10.17 66.30
C TRP A 3 -14.43 -9.44 66.47
N LYS A 4 -15.42 -10.13 67.08
CA LYS A 4 -16.81 -9.74 67.48
C LYS A 4 -17.83 -9.82 66.33
N LEU A 5 -18.95 -10.55 66.41
CA LEU A 5 -19.72 -11.00 67.57
C LEU A 5 -20.12 -12.48 67.47
N PHE A 6 -19.61 -13.24 68.44
CA PHE A 6 -20.23 -14.45 68.97
C PHE A 6 -21.26 -14.05 70.03
N ALA A 7 -22.20 -14.97 70.27
CA ALA A 7 -23.04 -15.13 71.45
C ALA A 7 -24.42 -14.45 71.47
N LEU A 8 -25.46 -15.27 71.27
CA LEU A 8 -26.65 -15.48 72.13
C LEU A 8 -27.77 -16.05 71.23
N GLY A 9 -28.30 -17.26 71.39
CA GLY A 9 -28.12 -18.23 72.46
C GLY A 9 -28.47 -19.64 71.96
N MET A 10 -27.71 -20.60 72.48
CA MET A 10 -28.12 -21.99 72.56
C MET A 10 -29.27 -22.11 73.57
N LEU A 11 -30.36 -22.75 73.14
CA LEU A 11 -31.12 -23.79 73.85
C LEU A 11 -32.55 -23.75 73.32
N PHE A 12 -32.95 -24.76 72.56
CA PHE A 12 -34.00 -25.69 72.96
C PHE A 12 -34.20 -26.76 71.86
N ILE A 13 -33.87 -28.00 72.24
CA ILE A 13 -34.57 -29.23 71.87
C ILE A 13 -34.28 -29.87 70.50
N ALA A 14 -33.38 -30.85 70.61
CA ALA A 14 -33.42 -32.17 69.98
C ALA A 14 -34.77 -32.58 69.34
N GLY A 15 -34.71 -32.90 68.05
CA GLY A 15 -35.74 -33.72 67.40
C GLY A 15 -35.93 -33.36 65.94
N PHE A 16 -35.10 -33.92 65.06
CA PHE A 16 -35.49 -34.48 63.75
C PHE A 16 -34.23 -34.89 62.96
N MET A 17 -33.59 -35.97 63.39
CA MET A 17 -33.05 -36.90 62.39
C MET A 17 -34.26 -37.67 61.85
N VAL A 18 -34.52 -37.57 60.55
CA VAL A 18 -34.81 -38.63 59.56
C VAL A 18 -35.31 -37.93 58.29
N LEU A 19 -34.91 -38.47 57.12
CA LEU A 19 -35.38 -38.17 55.75
C LEU A 19 -34.44 -37.35 54.84
N PHE A 20 -33.18 -37.77 54.75
CA PHE A 20 -32.52 -37.86 53.44
C PHE A 20 -32.81 -39.26 52.87
N GLY A 21 -33.56 -39.33 51.77
CA GLY A 21 -33.81 -40.59 51.06
C GLY A 21 -35.13 -40.70 50.32
N CYS A 22 -35.45 -39.74 49.43
CA CYS A 22 -36.45 -40.00 48.37
C CYS A 22 -35.73 -40.60 47.16
N THR A 23 -35.43 -41.90 47.20
CA THR A 23 -35.23 -42.68 45.99
C THR A 23 -36.59 -42.89 45.33
N SER A 24 -36.69 -42.53 44.05
CA SER A 24 -37.94 -42.43 43.31
C SER A 24 -38.53 -43.80 42.96
N THR A 25 -39.17 -44.46 43.92
CA THR A 25 -40.23 -45.44 43.63
C THR A 25 -41.56 -44.76 43.85
N THR A 26 -42.01 -44.02 42.85
CA THR A 26 -43.28 -43.28 42.86
C THR A 26 -44.43 -44.28 42.90
N SER A 27 -44.91 -44.59 44.11
CA SER A 27 -46.12 -45.39 44.25
C SER A 27 -47.34 -44.54 43.88
N CYS A 28 -48.19 -45.01 42.97
CA CYS A 28 -49.36 -44.26 42.53
C CYS A 28 -50.66 -44.90 43.06
N THR A 29 -51.68 -44.07 43.31
CA THR A 29 -53.04 -44.51 43.64
C THR A 29 -54.07 -44.06 42.60
N SER A 30 -53.71 -43.10 41.75
CA SER A 30 -54.49 -42.63 40.61
C SER A 30 -53.56 -42.01 39.56
N ASP A 31 -54.05 -41.79 38.34
CA ASP A 31 -53.29 -41.15 37.26
C ASP A 31 -52.75 -39.76 37.63
N LYS A 32 -53.38 -39.06 38.58
CA LYS A 32 -52.93 -37.74 39.07
C LYS A 32 -51.57 -37.77 39.75
N ASN A 33 -51.13 -38.94 40.20
CA ASN A 33 -49.82 -39.14 40.81
C ASN A 33 -48.71 -39.37 39.78
N CYS A 34 -49.07 -39.50 38.50
CA CYS A 34 -48.16 -39.79 37.41
C CYS A 34 -48.00 -38.59 36.49
N LYS A 35 -46.93 -38.58 35.69
CA LYS A 35 -46.74 -37.55 34.66
C LYS A 35 -47.83 -37.69 33.59
N SER A 36 -48.11 -36.62 32.83
CA SER A 36 -49.18 -36.59 31.83
C SER A 36 -49.09 -37.71 30.78
N TYR A 37 -47.88 -38.18 30.46
CA TYR A 37 -47.62 -39.28 29.54
C TYR A 37 -47.66 -40.68 30.18
N GLN A 38 -48.01 -40.77 31.46
CA GLN A 38 -48.10 -42.01 32.23
C GLN A 38 -49.53 -42.21 32.75
N PHE A 39 -49.85 -43.45 33.10
CA PHE A 39 -51.05 -43.80 33.87
C PHE A 39 -50.63 -44.65 35.07
N CYS A 40 -51.50 -44.71 36.08
CA CYS A 40 -51.24 -45.50 37.27
C CYS A 40 -51.71 -46.94 37.08
N ASP A 41 -50.78 -47.90 37.03
CA ASP A 41 -51.12 -49.31 37.24
C ASP A 41 -51.41 -49.50 38.74
N VAL A 42 -52.69 -49.39 39.10
CA VAL A 42 -53.16 -49.47 40.50
C VAL A 42 -52.90 -50.84 41.14
N ALA A 43 -52.77 -51.91 40.34
CA ALA A 43 -52.48 -53.25 40.85
C ALA A 43 -51.00 -53.40 41.26
N LYS A 44 -50.09 -52.79 40.49
CA LYS A 44 -48.65 -52.75 40.79
C LYS A 44 -48.24 -51.52 41.60
N LYS A 45 -49.16 -50.57 41.80
CA LYS A 45 -48.94 -49.24 42.38
C LYS A 45 -47.80 -48.48 41.69
N GLN A 46 -47.68 -48.58 40.38
CA GLN A 46 -46.57 -47.98 39.61
C GLN A 46 -47.07 -47.12 38.46
N CYS A 47 -46.44 -45.97 38.25
CA CYS A 47 -46.68 -45.14 37.07
C CYS A 47 -46.02 -45.79 35.85
N VAL A 48 -46.83 -46.25 34.90
CA VAL A 48 -46.39 -46.86 33.65
C VAL A 48 -46.63 -45.90 32.49
N PRO A 49 -45.73 -45.83 31.49
CA PRO A 49 -45.94 -44.98 30.32
C PRO A 49 -47.18 -45.43 29.53
N ARG A 50 -47.92 -44.47 28.98
CA ARG A 50 -49.01 -44.72 28.03
C ARG A 50 -48.45 -45.29 26.73
N GLU A 51 -49.30 -45.94 25.93
CA GLU A 51 -48.90 -46.45 24.61
C GLU A 51 -48.29 -45.34 23.74
N GLY A 52 -47.13 -45.61 23.13
CA GLY A 52 -46.33 -44.65 22.37
C GLY A 52 -45.39 -43.77 23.20
N TYR A 53 -45.52 -43.76 24.53
CA TYR A 53 -44.64 -43.06 25.46
C TYR A 53 -43.66 -44.01 26.15
N CYS A 54 -42.60 -43.43 26.73
CA CYS A 54 -41.51 -44.19 27.34
C CYS A 54 -40.89 -43.44 28.51
N THR A 55 -40.16 -44.18 29.34
CA THR A 55 -39.33 -43.65 30.42
C THR A 55 -37.85 -43.98 30.25
N ASN A 56 -37.55 -44.96 29.40
CA ASN A 56 -36.22 -45.39 28.98
C ASN A 56 -36.36 -46.18 27.67
N ASP A 57 -35.25 -46.52 27.02
CA ASP A 57 -35.24 -47.21 25.72
C ASP A 57 -35.88 -48.61 25.79
N ALA A 58 -35.72 -49.31 26.92
CA ALA A 58 -36.32 -50.64 27.11
C ALA A 58 -37.86 -50.59 27.09
N ALA A 59 -38.46 -49.49 27.54
CA ALA A 59 -39.92 -49.29 27.52
C ALA A 59 -40.50 -49.23 26.10
N CYS A 60 -39.66 -49.00 25.07
CA CYS A 60 -40.12 -48.94 23.69
C CYS A 60 -40.32 -50.31 23.04
N ASN A 61 -39.83 -51.40 23.65
CA ASN A 61 -39.96 -52.78 23.14
C ASN A 61 -39.59 -52.96 21.65
N ASP A 62 -38.74 -52.08 21.12
CA ASP A 62 -38.30 -52.04 19.73
C ASP A 62 -36.84 -51.63 19.70
N THR A 63 -35.97 -52.53 19.23
CA THR A 63 -34.51 -52.30 19.16
C THR A 63 -34.11 -51.19 18.19
N LEU A 64 -35.03 -50.75 17.34
CA LEU A 64 -34.84 -49.67 16.37
C LEU A 64 -35.29 -48.30 16.91
N LYS A 65 -35.95 -48.27 18.08
CA LYS A 65 -36.44 -47.04 18.71
C LYS A 65 -35.62 -46.73 19.95
N PHE A 66 -35.66 -45.46 20.35
CA PHE A 66 -35.13 -44.99 21.62
C PHE A 66 -36.16 -44.06 22.25
N CYS A 67 -36.00 -43.80 23.54
CA CYS A 67 -36.86 -42.88 24.25
C CYS A 67 -36.33 -41.46 24.14
N ASP A 68 -37.03 -40.61 23.38
CA ASP A 68 -36.69 -39.19 23.34
C ASP A 68 -36.98 -38.56 24.70
N SER A 69 -35.92 -38.11 25.37
CA SER A 69 -36.01 -37.51 26.71
C SER A 69 -36.80 -36.20 26.75
N LYS A 70 -36.98 -35.51 25.60
CA LYS A 70 -37.73 -34.26 25.51
C LYS A 70 -39.23 -34.49 25.38
N THR A 71 -39.63 -35.40 24.51
CA THR A 71 -41.04 -35.69 24.22
C THR A 71 -41.60 -36.87 25.04
N SER A 72 -40.72 -37.66 25.66
CA SER A 72 -41.03 -38.94 26.31
C SER A 72 -41.73 -39.93 25.36
N MET A 73 -41.51 -39.82 24.06
CA MET A 73 -42.08 -40.69 23.03
C MET A 73 -41.03 -41.64 22.47
N CYS A 74 -41.47 -42.83 22.03
CA CYS A 74 -40.61 -43.78 21.33
C CYS A 74 -40.38 -43.35 19.89
N THR A 75 -39.20 -42.82 19.60
CA THR A 75 -38.80 -42.36 18.26
C THR A 75 -37.80 -43.33 17.64
N PHE A 76 -37.80 -43.45 16.32
CA PHE A 76 -36.77 -44.24 15.65
C PHE A 76 -35.38 -43.66 15.87
N GLN A 77 -34.40 -44.54 16.05
CA GLN A 77 -32.99 -44.16 16.05
C GLN A 77 -32.60 -43.58 14.70
N PHE A 78 -31.49 -42.82 14.67
CA PHE A 78 -30.98 -42.22 13.46
C PHE A 78 -30.84 -43.25 12.32
N ASN A 79 -31.41 -42.92 11.16
CA ASN A 79 -31.47 -43.78 9.97
C ASN A 79 -32.17 -45.14 10.17
N LYS A 80 -33.04 -45.32 11.16
CA LYS A 80 -33.84 -46.55 11.34
C LYS A 80 -35.31 -46.32 10.99
N CYS A 81 -35.97 -47.36 10.50
CA CYS A 81 -37.38 -47.30 10.11
C CYS A 81 -38.01 -48.69 10.01
N ARG A 82 -39.34 -48.74 9.94
CA ARG A 82 -40.13 -49.92 9.53
C ARG A 82 -40.97 -49.66 8.29
N ALA A 83 -41.35 -48.41 8.04
CA ALA A 83 -42.09 -47.96 6.88
C ALA A 83 -41.66 -46.55 6.45
N ASN A 84 -42.08 -46.13 5.25
CA ASN A 84 -41.71 -44.81 4.70
C ASN A 84 -42.03 -43.61 5.60
N PRO A 85 -43.17 -43.57 6.32
CA PRO A 85 -43.48 -42.44 7.20
C PRO A 85 -42.54 -42.27 8.41
N ASP A 86 -41.72 -43.29 8.70
CA ASP A 86 -40.76 -43.25 9.82
C ASP A 86 -39.48 -42.48 9.47
N CYS A 87 -39.24 -42.24 8.18
CA CYS A 87 -38.07 -41.53 7.69
C CYS A 87 -38.41 -40.06 7.39
N GLU A 88 -37.37 -39.24 7.24
CA GLU A 88 -37.55 -37.86 6.79
C GLU A 88 -38.15 -37.79 5.38
N SER A 89 -38.72 -36.64 5.03
CA SER A 89 -39.45 -36.46 3.77
C SER A 89 -38.61 -36.73 2.51
N TRP A 90 -37.28 -36.59 2.60
CA TRP A 90 -36.31 -36.86 1.54
C TRP A 90 -35.80 -38.31 1.52
N GLN A 91 -36.20 -39.13 2.48
CA GLN A 91 -35.77 -40.52 2.65
C GLN A 91 -36.90 -41.52 2.41
N SER A 92 -36.53 -42.75 2.08
CA SER A 92 -37.43 -43.90 1.98
C SER A 92 -36.93 -45.03 2.86
N CYS A 93 -37.86 -45.83 3.39
CA CYS A 93 -37.50 -46.93 4.26
C CYS A 93 -37.14 -48.18 3.45
N GLN A 94 -35.90 -48.63 3.58
CA GLN A 94 -35.49 -49.94 3.10
C GLN A 94 -35.88 -50.99 4.15
N VAL A 95 -37.12 -51.48 4.06
CA VAL A 95 -37.75 -52.38 5.05
C VAL A 95 -36.91 -53.64 5.32
N SER A 96 -36.24 -54.21 4.31
CA SER A 96 -35.39 -55.39 4.47
C SER A 96 -34.16 -55.16 5.36
N ALA A 97 -33.68 -53.91 5.44
CA ALA A 97 -32.53 -53.52 6.25
C ALA A 97 -32.94 -52.68 7.48
N ASN A 98 -34.22 -52.35 7.63
CA ASN A 98 -34.76 -51.42 8.63
C ASN A 98 -33.96 -50.10 8.67
N THR A 99 -33.58 -49.56 7.50
CA THR A 99 -32.79 -48.33 7.39
C THR A 99 -33.42 -47.31 6.46
N CYS A 100 -33.38 -46.04 6.87
CA CYS A 100 -33.74 -44.94 6.00
C CYS A 100 -32.61 -44.70 4.99
N ARG A 101 -32.98 -44.60 3.71
CA ARG A 101 -32.07 -44.28 2.62
C ARG A 101 -32.58 -43.08 1.83
N PRO A 102 -31.69 -42.23 1.29
CA PRO A 102 -32.12 -41.10 0.47
C PRO A 102 -32.98 -41.58 -0.71
N LYS A 103 -34.04 -40.86 -1.05
CA LYS A 103 -34.81 -41.09 -2.28
C LYS A 103 -33.96 -40.73 -3.50
N ALA A 104 -34.36 -41.21 -4.68
CA ALA A 104 -33.74 -40.78 -5.94
C ALA A 104 -33.78 -39.24 -6.05
N GLY A 105 -32.64 -38.64 -6.38
CA GLY A 105 -32.45 -37.17 -6.42
C GLY A 105 -32.00 -36.54 -5.09
N PHE A 106 -31.93 -37.32 -4.00
CA PHE A 106 -31.41 -36.89 -2.72
C PHE A 106 -30.12 -37.62 -2.35
N CYS A 107 -29.38 -37.09 -1.38
CA CYS A 107 -28.12 -37.62 -0.91
C CYS A 107 -28.03 -37.50 0.62
N ASP A 108 -27.25 -38.40 1.24
CA ASP A 108 -26.77 -38.26 2.62
C ASP A 108 -25.24 -38.04 2.69
N SER A 109 -24.55 -38.27 1.58
CA SER A 109 -23.09 -38.28 1.47
C SER A 109 -22.65 -37.97 0.05
N ASP A 110 -21.42 -37.46 -0.09
CA ASP A 110 -20.87 -37.02 -1.37
C ASP A 110 -20.71 -38.15 -2.39
N SER A 111 -20.55 -39.39 -1.92
CA SER A 111 -20.44 -40.58 -2.78
C SER A 111 -21.72 -40.89 -3.54
N MET A 112 -22.86 -40.32 -3.12
CA MET A 112 -24.14 -40.47 -3.80
C MET A 112 -24.35 -39.43 -4.90
N CYS A 113 -23.46 -38.45 -5.02
CA CYS A 113 -23.55 -37.45 -6.07
C CYS A 113 -22.93 -37.96 -7.37
N PRO A 114 -23.66 -37.88 -8.50
CA PRO A 114 -23.26 -38.50 -9.76
C PRO A 114 -22.02 -37.86 -10.37
N SER A 115 -21.80 -36.57 -10.12
CA SER A 115 -20.68 -35.83 -10.71
C SER A 115 -19.56 -35.60 -9.71
N SER A 116 -18.31 -35.71 -10.18
CA SER A 116 -17.12 -35.47 -9.35
C SER A 116 -16.99 -34.03 -8.84
N PHE A 117 -17.72 -33.08 -9.44
CA PHE A 117 -17.76 -31.67 -9.03
C PHE A 117 -18.92 -31.34 -8.09
N GLU A 118 -19.70 -32.34 -7.65
CA GLU A 118 -20.83 -32.16 -6.73
C GLU A 118 -20.52 -32.68 -5.32
N VAL A 119 -21.19 -32.11 -4.34
CA VAL A 119 -21.11 -32.46 -2.91
C VAL A 119 -22.54 -32.55 -2.36
N CYS A 120 -22.75 -33.39 -1.35
CA CYS A 120 -24.06 -33.48 -0.74
C CYS A 120 -24.29 -32.31 0.22
N SER A 121 -25.30 -31.48 -0.08
CA SER A 121 -25.73 -30.42 0.84
C SER A 121 -26.46 -31.03 2.03
N GLN A 122 -25.86 -31.02 3.22
CA GLN A 122 -26.45 -31.59 4.43
C GLN A 122 -27.73 -30.87 4.90
N SER A 123 -28.01 -29.66 4.42
CA SER A 123 -29.23 -28.92 4.75
C SER A 123 -30.36 -29.12 3.74
N LYS A 124 -30.02 -29.32 2.47
CA LYS A 124 -31.00 -29.53 1.38
C LYS A 124 -31.20 -31.01 1.05
N HIS A 125 -30.27 -31.87 1.48
CA HIS A 125 -30.16 -33.28 1.11
C HIS A 125 -30.11 -33.51 -0.40
N THR A 126 -29.58 -32.56 -1.16
CA THR A 126 -29.43 -32.63 -2.61
C THR A 126 -27.98 -32.40 -2.99
N CYS A 127 -27.57 -32.99 -4.12
CA CYS A 127 -26.26 -32.73 -4.70
C CYS A 127 -26.20 -31.29 -5.22
N VAL A 128 -25.18 -30.55 -4.80
CA VAL A 128 -24.92 -29.17 -5.21
C VAL A 128 -23.47 -29.07 -5.71
N PRO A 129 -23.13 -28.08 -6.54
CA PRO A 129 -21.75 -27.88 -6.96
C PRO A 129 -20.82 -27.67 -5.76
N LYS A 130 -19.61 -28.24 -5.83
CA LYS A 130 -18.52 -27.94 -4.89
C LYS A 130 -18.12 -26.47 -5.01
N PRO A 131 -17.51 -25.88 -3.95
CA PRO A 131 -16.93 -24.55 -4.06
C PRO A 131 -16.01 -24.43 -5.29
N GLY A 132 -16.21 -23.38 -6.10
CA GLY A 132 -15.51 -23.17 -7.37
C GLY A 132 -16.07 -23.95 -8.56
N SER A 133 -17.12 -24.78 -8.38
CA SER A 133 -17.84 -25.46 -9.46
C SER A 133 -19.23 -24.86 -9.64
N CYS A 134 -19.83 -25.05 -10.82
CA CYS A 134 -21.13 -24.45 -11.12
C CYS A 134 -21.95 -25.23 -12.16
N TYR A 135 -23.27 -25.12 -12.06
CA TYR A 135 -24.17 -25.40 -13.17
C TYR A 135 -24.57 -24.14 -13.93
N THR A 136 -24.76 -23.05 -13.20
CA THR A 136 -25.23 -21.76 -13.67
C THR A 136 -24.45 -20.63 -13.00
N GLN A 137 -24.66 -19.39 -13.47
CA GLN A 137 -24.04 -18.22 -12.86
C GLN A 137 -24.41 -18.01 -11.38
N PHE A 138 -25.57 -18.51 -10.93
CA PHE A 138 -26.03 -18.35 -9.54
C PHE A 138 -25.27 -19.21 -8.53
N ASP A 139 -24.47 -20.17 -9.01
CA ASP A 139 -23.63 -21.01 -8.16
C ASP A 139 -22.27 -20.37 -7.87
N CYS A 140 -21.89 -19.34 -8.63
CA CYS A 140 -20.63 -18.63 -8.48
C CYS A 140 -20.81 -17.34 -7.68
N ASP A 141 -19.73 -16.89 -7.04
CA ASP A 141 -19.73 -15.60 -6.36
C ASP A 141 -19.88 -14.44 -7.35
N SER A 142 -20.30 -13.27 -6.85
CA SER A 142 -20.54 -12.07 -7.66
C SER A 142 -19.32 -11.55 -8.44
N TRP A 143 -18.10 -11.97 -8.08
CA TRP A 143 -16.85 -11.62 -8.74
C TRP A 143 -16.35 -12.69 -9.73
N GLN A 144 -17.14 -13.75 -9.92
CA GLN A 144 -16.83 -14.89 -10.77
C GLN A 144 -17.85 -15.06 -11.90
N GLN A 145 -17.47 -15.82 -12.92
CA GLN A 145 -18.33 -16.26 -14.00
C GLN A 145 -18.34 -17.79 -14.09
N CYS A 146 -19.54 -18.36 -14.26
CA CYS A 146 -19.67 -19.80 -14.50
C CYS A 146 -19.34 -20.15 -15.95
N ASN A 147 -18.34 -21.02 -16.14
CA ASN A 147 -18.17 -21.73 -17.39
C ASN A 147 -18.99 -23.03 -17.33
N VAL A 148 -20.13 -23.03 -18.00
CA VAL A 148 -21.06 -24.17 -17.99
C VAL A 148 -20.50 -25.42 -18.68
N THR A 149 -19.49 -25.27 -19.55
CA THR A 149 -18.84 -26.39 -20.26
C THR A 149 -17.83 -27.09 -19.36
N SER A 150 -16.97 -26.34 -18.67
CA SER A 150 -16.00 -26.92 -17.72
C SER A 150 -16.56 -27.13 -16.31
N ARG A 151 -17.77 -26.62 -16.04
CA ARG A 151 -18.44 -26.67 -14.71
C ARG A 151 -17.63 -25.96 -13.62
N THR A 152 -16.89 -24.92 -13.97
CA THR A 152 -15.97 -24.21 -13.06
C THR A 152 -16.29 -22.72 -13.05
N CYS A 153 -16.25 -22.12 -11.85
CA CYS A 153 -16.30 -20.70 -11.64
C CYS A 153 -14.91 -20.09 -11.84
N TYR A 154 -14.79 -19.10 -12.72
CA TYR A 154 -13.54 -18.38 -12.95
C TYR A 154 -13.70 -16.91 -12.53
N PRO A 155 -12.63 -16.26 -12.04
CA PRO A 155 -12.68 -14.83 -11.77
C PRO A 155 -13.05 -14.02 -13.03
N LEU A 156 -13.82 -12.95 -12.86
CA LEU A 156 -14.05 -11.94 -13.90
C LEU A 156 -12.76 -11.16 -14.19
N ASP A 157 -12.72 -10.40 -15.28
CA ASP A 157 -11.57 -9.55 -15.60
C ASP A 157 -11.29 -8.53 -14.48
N GLY A 158 -10.02 -8.42 -14.08
CA GLY A 158 -9.58 -7.65 -12.91
C GLY A 158 -9.98 -8.22 -11.54
N LYS A 159 -10.64 -9.38 -11.49
CA LYS A 159 -10.96 -10.11 -10.26
C LYS A 159 -10.05 -11.31 -10.07
N CYS A 160 -10.00 -11.84 -8.85
CA CYS A 160 -9.11 -12.95 -8.53
C CYS A 160 -9.55 -13.78 -7.32
N ALA A 161 -9.21 -15.06 -7.35
CA ALA A 161 -9.18 -15.94 -6.19
C ALA A 161 -7.75 -16.02 -5.62
N LEU A 162 -6.76 -16.04 -6.51
CA LEU A 162 -5.34 -16.22 -6.23
C LEU A 162 -4.49 -15.26 -7.07
N ASP A 163 -3.24 -15.09 -6.69
CA ASP A 163 -2.27 -14.25 -7.42
C ASP A 163 -2.09 -14.64 -8.89
N ILE A 164 -2.22 -15.93 -9.21
CA ILE A 164 -2.06 -16.44 -10.58
C ILE A 164 -3.17 -15.98 -11.53
N ASP A 165 -4.30 -15.54 -10.99
CA ASP A 165 -5.41 -14.97 -11.77
C ASP A 165 -5.11 -13.54 -12.23
N CYS A 166 -4.12 -12.88 -11.61
CA CYS A 166 -3.73 -11.51 -11.90
C CYS A 166 -2.53 -11.45 -12.85
N ARG A 167 -2.29 -10.27 -13.44
CA ARG A 167 -1.07 -10.02 -14.23
C ARG A 167 0.16 -10.12 -13.32
N GLY A 168 1.33 -10.45 -13.87
CA GLY A 168 2.55 -10.67 -13.05
C GLY A 168 3.00 -9.47 -12.19
N TRP A 169 2.58 -8.26 -12.54
CA TRP A 169 2.81 -7.02 -11.80
C TRP A 169 1.69 -6.68 -10.78
N GLN A 170 0.70 -7.55 -10.66
CA GLN A 170 -0.43 -7.44 -9.75
C GLN A 170 -0.44 -8.58 -8.72
N THR A 171 -1.16 -8.39 -7.63
CA THR A 171 -1.41 -9.40 -6.59
C THR A 171 -2.88 -9.43 -6.26
N CYS A 172 -3.38 -10.57 -5.85
CA CYS A 172 -4.78 -10.73 -5.51
C CYS A 172 -5.04 -10.22 -4.10
N ASN A 173 -5.92 -9.23 -3.98
CA ASN A 173 -6.53 -8.93 -2.69
C ASN A 173 -7.65 -9.94 -2.43
N THR A 174 -7.37 -11.00 -1.68
CA THR A 174 -8.32 -12.08 -1.40
C THR A 174 -9.53 -11.66 -0.56
N SER A 175 -9.51 -10.48 0.08
CA SER A 175 -10.66 -9.95 0.81
C SER A 175 -11.65 -9.21 -0.10
N SER A 176 -11.16 -8.54 -1.14
CA SER A 176 -12.00 -7.82 -2.11
C SER A 176 -12.16 -8.54 -3.45
N HIS A 177 -11.39 -9.61 -3.65
CA HIS A 177 -11.25 -10.35 -4.90
C HIS A 177 -10.84 -9.48 -6.09
N VAL A 178 -10.01 -8.46 -5.88
CA VAL A 178 -9.55 -7.54 -6.93
C VAL A 178 -8.04 -7.65 -7.10
N CYS A 179 -7.60 -7.71 -8.37
CA CYS A 179 -6.20 -7.60 -8.72
C CYS A 179 -5.69 -6.18 -8.44
N ALA A 180 -4.80 -6.04 -7.46
CA ALA A 180 -4.20 -4.78 -7.08
C ALA A 180 -2.74 -4.71 -7.55
N LEU A 181 -2.21 -3.50 -7.68
CA LEU A 181 -0.79 -3.28 -7.99
C LEU A 181 0.09 -3.90 -6.90
N ARG A 182 1.15 -4.60 -7.31
CA ARG A 182 2.23 -4.98 -6.38
C ARG A 182 3.03 -3.74 -5.98
N PRO A 183 3.67 -3.77 -4.79
CA PRO A 183 4.66 -2.76 -4.44
C PRO A 183 5.73 -2.61 -5.54
N ASP A 184 6.14 -1.38 -5.80
CA ASP A 184 7.16 -1.00 -6.81
C ASP A 184 6.77 -1.26 -8.28
N PHE A 185 5.50 -1.58 -8.54
CA PHE A 185 4.92 -1.62 -9.87
C PHE A 185 3.96 -0.44 -10.10
N CYS A 186 3.68 -0.16 -11.36
CA CYS A 186 2.77 0.89 -11.79
C CYS A 186 1.89 0.40 -12.94
N ASN A 187 0.69 0.95 -13.01
CA ASN A 187 -0.22 0.78 -14.14
C ASN A 187 -0.23 2.03 -15.04
N ASN A 188 -0.02 3.20 -14.45
CA ASN A 188 0.11 4.47 -15.16
C ASN A 188 0.98 5.46 -14.35
N ASP A 189 1.23 6.64 -14.92
CA ASP A 189 2.14 7.64 -14.34
C ASP A 189 1.67 8.19 -12.98
N LEU A 190 0.37 8.11 -12.66
CA LEU A 190 -0.16 8.54 -11.36
C LEU A 190 0.25 7.62 -10.22
N ASP A 191 0.65 6.39 -10.52
CA ASP A 191 1.19 5.44 -9.54
C ASP A 191 2.67 5.75 -9.21
N CYS A 192 3.29 6.65 -9.97
CA CYS A 192 4.70 7.01 -9.85
C CYS A 192 4.91 8.38 -9.21
N SER A 193 6.14 8.66 -8.77
CA SER A 193 6.50 10.01 -8.34
C SER A 193 6.45 10.99 -9.52
N ARG A 194 6.25 12.28 -9.27
CA ARG A 194 6.11 13.32 -10.32
C ARG A 194 7.28 13.45 -11.31
N TRP A 195 8.44 12.89 -10.98
CA TRP A 195 9.66 12.89 -11.81
C TRP A 195 9.89 11.55 -12.52
N GLN A 196 8.99 10.59 -12.33
CA GLN A 196 9.02 9.25 -12.91
C GLN A 196 7.86 9.08 -13.89
N VAL A 197 8.00 8.09 -14.77
CA VAL A 197 6.99 7.67 -15.73
C VAL A 197 6.81 6.16 -15.59
N CYS A 198 5.59 5.67 -15.77
CA CYS A 198 5.33 4.24 -15.75
C CYS A 198 5.76 3.61 -17.08
N SER A 199 6.74 2.69 -17.03
CA SER A 199 7.09 1.88 -18.20
C SER A 199 5.97 0.89 -18.49
N SER A 200 5.36 0.98 -19.68
CA SER A 200 4.31 0.02 -20.11
C SER A 200 4.83 -1.40 -20.33
N GLU A 201 6.14 -1.56 -20.58
CA GLU A 201 6.78 -2.86 -20.79
C GLU A 201 7.16 -3.51 -19.45
N LEU A 202 7.78 -2.73 -18.55
CA LEU A 202 8.28 -3.25 -17.28
C LEU A 202 7.25 -3.17 -16.15
N HIS A 203 6.19 -2.36 -16.33
CA HIS A 203 5.25 -1.96 -15.30
C HIS A 203 5.94 -1.40 -14.06
N ARG A 204 7.06 -0.68 -14.25
CA ARG A 204 7.83 -0.06 -13.17
C ARG A 204 8.01 1.42 -13.43
N CYS A 205 8.05 2.19 -12.35
CA CYS A 205 8.37 3.60 -12.40
C CYS A 205 9.84 3.77 -12.78
N ILE A 206 10.07 4.40 -13.93
CA ILE A 206 11.41 4.73 -14.44
C ILE A 206 11.60 6.24 -14.45
N THR A 207 12.85 6.69 -14.49
CA THR A 207 13.18 8.12 -14.57
C THR A 207 12.53 8.74 -15.82
N GLY A 208 11.76 9.82 -15.62
CA GLY A 208 11.14 10.56 -16.72
C GLY A 208 12.15 11.38 -17.51
N SER A 209 11.80 11.73 -18.75
CA SER A 209 12.66 12.59 -19.58
C SER A 209 12.90 13.96 -18.92
N GLY A 210 14.17 14.37 -18.85
CA GLY A 210 14.59 15.61 -18.20
C GLY A 210 14.69 15.54 -16.67
N PHE A 211 14.43 14.38 -16.08
CA PHE A 211 14.65 14.11 -14.66
C PHE A 211 15.82 13.15 -14.45
N CYS A 212 16.24 12.97 -13.19
CA CYS A 212 17.31 12.06 -12.82
C CYS A 212 17.00 11.36 -11.49
N ALA A 213 17.31 10.06 -11.43
CA ALA A 213 17.42 9.28 -10.20
C ALA A 213 18.87 9.09 -9.76
N LYS A 214 19.80 9.17 -10.72
CA LYS A 214 21.25 8.95 -10.56
C LYS A 214 22.03 9.80 -11.56
N GLU A 215 23.34 9.90 -11.36
CA GLU A 215 24.21 10.72 -12.21
C GLU A 215 24.22 10.27 -13.67
N GLU A 216 24.09 8.96 -13.93
CA GLU A 216 24.10 8.41 -15.29
C GLU A 216 22.86 8.75 -16.11
N ASP A 217 21.80 9.24 -15.46
CA ASP A 217 20.61 9.75 -16.14
C ASP A 217 20.87 11.15 -16.73
N CYS A 218 21.95 11.81 -16.31
CA CYS A 218 22.34 13.15 -16.75
C CYS A 218 23.48 13.12 -17.78
N SER A 219 23.64 14.21 -18.52
CA SER A 219 24.80 14.37 -19.41
C SER A 219 26.09 14.42 -18.59
N SER A 220 27.23 14.05 -19.20
CA SER A 220 28.54 14.00 -18.52
C SER A 220 29.01 15.31 -17.88
N TRP A 221 28.47 16.45 -18.31
CA TRP A 221 28.73 17.79 -17.76
C TRP A 221 27.71 18.25 -16.70
N GLN A 222 26.74 17.40 -16.34
CA GLN A 222 25.71 17.67 -15.35
C GLN A 222 25.87 16.76 -14.12
N LEU A 223 25.19 17.14 -13.04
CA LEU A 223 24.99 16.34 -11.84
C LEU A 223 23.50 16.22 -11.54
N CYS A 224 23.10 15.10 -10.95
CA CYS A 224 21.74 14.91 -10.50
C CYS A 224 21.49 15.62 -9.17
N ASN A 225 20.53 16.53 -9.14
CA ASN A 225 20.01 17.06 -7.89
C ASN A 225 18.96 16.09 -7.33
N TYR A 226 19.34 15.25 -6.37
CA TYR A 226 18.44 14.23 -5.79
C TYR A 226 17.20 14.79 -5.07
N THR A 227 17.18 16.07 -4.71
CA THR A 227 15.99 16.69 -4.08
C THR A 227 14.99 17.18 -5.12
N ALA A 228 15.47 17.77 -6.21
CA ALA A 228 14.62 18.27 -7.31
C ALA A 228 14.40 17.22 -8.42
N HIS A 229 15.16 16.13 -8.40
CA HIS A 229 15.29 15.14 -9.47
C HIS A 229 15.61 15.74 -10.83
N LYS A 230 16.40 16.82 -10.88
CA LYS A 230 16.77 17.51 -12.12
C LYS A 230 18.27 17.53 -12.32
N CYS A 231 18.69 17.33 -13.56
CA CYS A 231 20.09 17.51 -13.95
C CYS A 231 20.46 19.00 -13.89
N GLN A 232 21.54 19.32 -13.18
CA GLN A 232 22.09 20.66 -13.02
C GLN A 232 23.52 20.69 -13.56
N ALA A 233 23.94 21.81 -14.13
CA ALA A 233 25.30 21.93 -14.64
C ALA A 233 26.33 21.79 -13.50
N LYS A 234 27.46 21.12 -13.76
CA LYS A 234 28.62 21.14 -12.85
C LYS A 234 29.16 22.56 -12.72
N ARG A 235 29.92 22.81 -11.65
CA ARG A 235 30.60 24.10 -11.47
C ARG A 235 31.40 24.47 -12.74
N ASP A 236 31.26 25.73 -13.15
CA ASP A 236 31.88 26.35 -14.34
C ASP A 236 31.40 25.81 -15.70
N LEU A 237 30.45 24.87 -15.69
CA LEU A 237 29.72 24.40 -16.86
C LEU A 237 28.34 25.05 -16.90
N CYS A 238 27.72 25.11 -18.08
CA CYS A 238 26.45 25.79 -18.24
C CYS A 238 25.64 25.20 -19.41
N ASN A 239 24.33 25.22 -19.25
CA ASN A 239 23.37 24.99 -20.33
C ASN A 239 22.72 26.30 -20.79
N SER A 240 22.62 27.26 -19.86
CA SER A 240 21.91 28.51 -20.01
C SER A 240 22.65 29.64 -19.31
N LEU A 241 22.26 30.89 -19.58
CA LEU A 241 22.80 32.06 -18.91
C LEU A 241 22.60 32.03 -17.39
N GLY A 242 21.55 31.37 -16.90
CA GLY A 242 21.25 31.28 -15.47
C GLY A 242 22.22 30.41 -14.68
N ASP A 243 23.01 29.57 -15.37
CA ASP A 243 24.01 28.71 -14.74
C ASP A 243 25.34 29.46 -14.49
N CYS A 244 25.51 30.64 -15.08
CA CYS A 244 26.73 31.44 -15.01
C CYS A 244 26.60 32.63 -14.05
N GLN A 245 27.74 33.16 -13.60
CA GLN A 245 27.73 34.40 -12.82
C GLN A 245 27.22 35.59 -13.66
N PRO A 246 26.70 36.66 -13.04
CA PRO A 246 26.13 37.80 -13.78
C PRO A 246 27.07 38.46 -14.80
N TRP A 247 28.39 38.40 -14.58
CA TRP A 247 29.45 38.92 -15.45
C TRP A 247 29.91 37.92 -16.53
N GLN A 248 29.34 36.72 -16.55
CA GLN A 248 29.63 35.66 -17.50
C GLN A 248 28.46 35.46 -18.48
N ILE A 249 28.75 34.77 -19.58
CA ILE A 249 27.79 34.21 -20.53
C ILE A 249 28.07 32.73 -20.69
N CYS A 250 27.03 31.96 -20.99
CA CYS A 250 27.20 30.57 -21.33
C CYS A 250 27.62 30.45 -22.80
N ASP A 251 28.75 29.78 -23.06
CA ASP A 251 29.13 29.32 -24.39
C ASP A 251 28.55 27.91 -24.62
N PRO A 252 27.47 27.75 -25.41
CA PRO A 252 26.82 26.45 -25.59
C PRO A 252 27.69 25.46 -26.37
N SER A 253 28.68 25.94 -27.12
CA SER A 253 29.58 25.06 -27.89
C SER A 253 30.59 24.34 -26.99
N LYS A 254 31.01 25.01 -25.92
CA LYS A 254 31.96 24.47 -24.93
C LYS A 254 31.28 24.02 -23.65
N GLN A 255 30.00 24.35 -23.47
CA GLN A 255 29.22 24.15 -22.25
C GLN A 255 29.92 24.78 -21.03
N ARG A 256 30.53 25.95 -21.21
CA ARG A 256 31.31 26.64 -20.17
C ARG A 256 30.89 28.10 -20.06
N CYS A 257 30.93 28.60 -18.82
CA CYS A 257 30.80 30.01 -18.57
C CYS A 257 32.08 30.74 -18.99
N ILE A 258 31.94 31.73 -19.87
CA ILE A 258 33.02 32.62 -20.29
C ILE A 258 32.70 34.06 -19.88
N SER A 259 33.72 34.88 -19.67
CA SER A 259 33.54 36.29 -19.32
C SER A 259 32.81 37.05 -20.43
N ARG A 260 31.90 37.94 -20.04
CA ARG A 260 31.27 38.88 -20.97
C ARG A 260 32.31 39.83 -21.56
N PRO A 261 32.09 40.38 -22.77
CA PRO A 261 32.91 41.46 -23.27
C PRO A 261 33.00 42.62 -22.25
N GLY A 262 34.22 42.99 -21.86
CA GLY A 262 34.48 44.01 -20.84
C GLY A 262 34.54 43.50 -19.40
N SER A 263 34.20 42.23 -19.18
CA SER A 263 34.36 41.54 -17.90
C SER A 263 35.57 40.61 -17.88
N CYS A 264 35.99 40.22 -16.68
CA CYS A 264 37.18 39.40 -16.49
C CYS A 264 37.05 38.46 -15.28
N SER A 265 37.64 37.26 -15.38
CA SER A 265 37.91 36.42 -14.21
C SER A 265 39.23 36.77 -13.52
N ASP A 266 40.22 37.20 -14.31
CA ASP A 266 41.56 37.58 -13.84
C ASP A 266 42.22 38.58 -14.82
N ASP A 267 43.43 39.04 -14.45
CA ASP A 267 44.19 40.05 -15.21
C ASP A 267 44.56 39.61 -16.64
N THR A 268 44.58 38.29 -16.93
CA THR A 268 44.99 37.77 -18.26
C THR A 268 43.91 37.98 -19.31
N GLU A 269 42.65 38.14 -18.90
CA GLU A 269 41.53 38.44 -19.79
C GLU A 269 41.42 39.94 -20.13
N CYS A 270 42.22 40.78 -19.46
CA CYS A 270 42.26 42.22 -19.69
C CYS A 270 43.42 42.65 -20.61
N GLY A 271 43.35 43.85 -21.17
CA GLY A 271 44.48 44.43 -21.90
C GLY A 271 45.71 44.57 -21.00
N GLN A 272 46.92 44.62 -21.58
CA GLN A 272 48.18 44.69 -20.82
C GLN A 272 48.29 45.90 -19.87
N TRP A 273 47.49 46.95 -20.12
CA TRP A 273 47.39 48.18 -19.33
C TRP A 273 46.23 48.17 -18.31
N GLN A 274 45.52 47.05 -18.21
CA GLN A 274 44.35 46.87 -17.33
C GLN A 274 44.62 45.81 -16.26
N THR A 275 43.77 45.79 -15.25
CA THR A 275 43.70 44.75 -14.20
C THR A 275 42.23 44.43 -13.96
N CYS A 276 41.97 43.19 -13.55
CA CYS A 276 40.63 42.74 -13.24
C CYS A 276 40.23 43.22 -11.85
N SER A 277 39.20 44.07 -11.79
CA SER A 277 38.70 44.57 -10.52
C SER A 277 37.85 43.54 -9.79
N LYS A 278 37.57 43.78 -8.51
CA LYS A 278 36.67 42.93 -7.71
C LYS A 278 35.25 42.83 -8.29
N ASN A 279 34.86 43.77 -9.14
CA ASN A 279 33.57 43.78 -9.83
C ASN A 279 33.62 43.06 -11.18
N HIS A 280 34.71 42.34 -11.47
CA HIS A 280 34.94 41.64 -12.73
C HIS A 280 34.90 42.58 -13.93
N ALA A 281 35.41 43.81 -13.79
CA ALA A 281 35.57 44.76 -14.87
C ALA A 281 37.06 45.00 -15.13
N CYS A 282 37.45 45.11 -16.39
CA CYS A 282 38.82 45.48 -16.76
C CYS A 282 39.05 46.97 -16.54
N GLU A 283 39.71 47.32 -15.44
CA GLU A 283 40.00 48.69 -15.05
C GLU A 283 41.45 49.06 -15.37
N THR A 284 41.74 50.35 -15.56
CA THR A 284 43.10 50.80 -15.88
C THR A 284 44.02 50.51 -14.70
N ARG A 285 45.14 49.81 -14.95
CA ARG A 285 46.11 49.45 -13.92
C ARG A 285 46.84 50.70 -13.42
N VAL A 286 47.17 50.73 -12.13
CA VAL A 286 47.96 51.83 -11.54
C VAL A 286 49.27 52.03 -12.31
N GLY A 287 49.54 53.26 -12.73
CA GLY A 287 50.71 53.62 -13.55
C GLY A 287 50.50 53.51 -15.06
N PHE A 288 49.29 53.13 -15.50
CA PHE A 288 48.85 53.19 -16.89
C PHE A 288 47.75 54.24 -17.07
N CYS A 289 47.46 54.57 -18.33
CA CYS A 289 46.49 55.59 -18.70
C CYS A 289 45.74 55.18 -19.97
N THR A 290 44.51 55.67 -20.11
CA THR A 290 43.72 55.57 -21.35
C THR A 290 43.33 56.95 -21.89
N SER A 291 43.47 57.98 -21.07
CA SER A 291 43.27 59.38 -21.41
C SER A 291 44.22 60.27 -20.61
N ASN A 292 44.37 61.54 -21.00
CA ASN A 292 45.17 62.51 -20.25
C ASN A 292 44.65 62.74 -18.81
N GLN A 293 43.38 62.44 -18.53
CA GLN A 293 42.80 62.58 -17.19
C GLN A 293 43.36 61.57 -16.19
N ASN A 294 43.96 60.47 -16.67
CA ASN A 294 44.61 59.48 -15.81
C ASN A 294 46.03 59.89 -15.41
N CYS A 295 46.57 60.96 -15.99
CA CYS A 295 47.93 61.42 -15.80
C CYS A 295 47.98 62.69 -14.95
N LYS A 296 49.16 62.98 -14.39
CA LYS A 296 49.37 64.24 -13.67
C LYS A 296 49.26 65.43 -14.63
N TYR A 297 49.05 66.63 -14.10
CA TYR A 297 48.89 67.85 -14.90
C TYR A 297 50.05 68.13 -15.88
N ASN A 298 51.25 67.59 -15.62
CA ASN A 298 52.45 67.74 -16.44
C ASN A 298 52.79 66.50 -17.28
N GLU A 299 51.84 65.58 -17.41
CA GLU A 299 51.98 64.34 -18.14
C GLU A 299 50.83 64.21 -19.15
N ARG A 300 51.08 63.49 -20.24
CA ARG A 300 50.02 63.07 -21.16
C ARG A 300 50.01 61.55 -21.28
N CYS A 301 48.88 61.01 -21.66
CA CYS A 301 48.80 59.59 -21.95
C CYS A 301 49.39 59.29 -23.32
N ASP A 302 50.35 58.37 -23.39
CA ASP A 302 50.91 57.93 -24.66
C ASP A 302 50.02 56.88 -25.33
N LEU A 303 49.23 57.28 -26.32
CA LEU A 303 48.33 56.38 -27.07
C LEU A 303 48.87 56.01 -28.46
N ARG A 304 50.16 56.24 -28.72
CA ARG A 304 50.76 55.95 -30.03
C ARG A 304 51.02 54.45 -30.16
N GLN A 305 50.38 53.81 -31.13
CA GLN A 305 50.30 52.35 -31.32
C GLN A 305 51.65 51.61 -31.40
N ASN A 306 52.76 52.31 -31.66
CA ASN A 306 54.12 51.76 -31.75
C ASN A 306 55.10 52.34 -30.72
N SER A 307 54.60 53.00 -29.67
CA SER A 307 55.47 53.58 -28.64
C SER A 307 55.88 52.52 -27.60
N PRO A 308 57.15 52.47 -27.15
CA PRO A 308 57.56 51.61 -26.04
C PRO A 308 56.89 52.00 -24.71
N THR A 309 56.30 53.20 -24.64
CA THR A 309 55.56 53.72 -23.49
C THR A 309 54.06 53.76 -23.73
N LEU A 310 53.53 53.00 -24.69
CA LEU A 310 52.09 52.92 -24.97
C LEU A 310 51.28 52.63 -23.69
N TYR A 311 50.22 53.41 -23.47
CA TYR A 311 49.38 53.47 -22.27
C TYR A 311 50.09 53.90 -20.97
N ARG A 312 51.24 54.58 -21.06
CA ARG A 312 51.90 55.19 -19.89
C ARG A 312 51.77 56.71 -19.92
N CYS A 313 51.72 57.30 -18.73
CA CYS A 313 51.86 58.74 -18.57
C CYS A 313 53.30 59.13 -18.87
N ILE A 314 53.48 59.92 -19.93
CA ILE A 314 54.77 60.46 -20.33
C ILE A 314 54.82 61.95 -19.99
N THR A 315 55.97 62.40 -19.52
CA THR A 315 56.18 63.80 -19.14
C THR A 315 56.10 64.69 -20.38
N LEU A 316 55.32 65.76 -20.30
CA LEU A 316 55.22 66.77 -21.35
C LEU A 316 56.45 67.67 -21.28
N ALA A 317 57.30 67.58 -22.30
CA ALA A 317 58.30 68.60 -22.58
C ALA A 317 57.62 69.76 -23.29
N CYS A 318 57.75 70.97 -22.75
CA CYS A 318 57.14 72.17 -23.32
C CYS A 318 58.21 73.17 -23.74
N THR A 319 57.94 73.89 -24.82
CA THR A 319 58.75 75.01 -25.31
C THR A 319 58.02 76.36 -25.21
N GLY A 320 56.70 76.31 -25.01
CA GLY A 320 55.87 77.45 -24.66
C GLY A 320 54.53 77.02 -24.04
N ASN A 321 53.75 78.00 -23.57
CA ASN A 321 52.46 77.73 -22.89
C ASN A 321 51.43 77.01 -23.77
N SER A 322 51.54 77.09 -25.10
CA SER A 322 50.70 76.35 -26.04
C SER A 322 50.83 74.83 -25.90
N ASP A 323 51.97 74.35 -25.40
CA ASP A 323 52.29 72.92 -25.28
C ASP A 323 51.72 72.30 -23.98
N CYS A 324 51.08 73.12 -23.14
CA CYS A 324 50.60 72.78 -21.81
C CYS A 324 49.08 73.05 -21.67
N PRO A 325 48.20 72.17 -22.19
CA PRO A 325 46.76 72.36 -22.12
C PRO A 325 46.29 72.43 -20.65
N GLY A 326 45.85 73.61 -20.20
CA GLY A 326 45.40 73.84 -18.82
C GLY A 326 46.50 74.09 -17.78
N SER A 327 47.73 74.40 -18.21
CA SER A 327 48.87 74.73 -17.34
C SER A 327 49.83 75.72 -18.02
N THR A 328 50.86 76.19 -17.30
CA THR A 328 51.90 77.07 -17.85
C THR A 328 53.20 76.31 -18.04
N CYS A 329 53.91 76.58 -19.13
CA CYS A 329 55.23 76.00 -19.37
C CYS A 329 56.27 76.68 -18.47
N ASP A 330 56.96 75.89 -17.66
CA ASP A 330 58.18 76.32 -16.99
C ASP A 330 59.35 76.16 -17.96
N ILE A 331 59.82 77.30 -18.46
CA ILE A 331 60.88 77.40 -19.47
C ILE A 331 62.24 76.96 -18.91
N GLU A 332 62.46 77.01 -17.60
CA GLU A 332 63.72 76.57 -16.99
C GLU A 332 63.83 75.04 -16.95
N THR A 333 62.71 74.36 -16.72
CA THR A 333 62.68 72.88 -16.63
C THR A 333 62.12 72.21 -17.89
N ASN A 334 61.67 73.01 -18.88
CA ASN A 334 60.91 72.58 -20.06
C ASN A 334 59.73 71.66 -19.68
N ARG A 335 59.02 71.96 -18.59
CA ARG A 335 57.90 71.13 -18.09
C ARG A 335 56.68 71.99 -17.82
N CYS A 336 55.50 71.43 -18.09
CA CYS A 336 54.26 72.09 -17.69
C CYS A 336 54.15 72.13 -16.16
N ARG A 337 53.79 73.28 -15.58
CA ARG A 337 53.50 73.51 -14.15
C ARG A 337 52.02 73.87 -13.99
N GLY A 338 51.35 73.15 -13.08
CA GLY A 338 50.00 73.45 -12.65
C GLY A 338 49.98 74.82 -11.99
N SER A 339 48.93 75.60 -12.27
CA SER A 339 48.68 76.91 -11.68
C SER A 339 48.60 76.89 -10.17
#